data_AF-A0A1B6LLQ3-F1
#
_entry.id   AF-A0A1B6LLQ3-F1
#
_cell.length_a   1.000
_cell.length_b   1.000
_cell.length_c   1.000
_cell.angle_alpha   90.00
_cell.angle_beta   90.00
_cell.angle_gamma   90.00
#
_symmetry.space_group_name_H-M   'P 1'
#
loop_
_entity.id
_entity.type
_entity.pdbx_description
1 polymer ?
#
loop_
_entity_poly.entity_id
_entity_poly.type
_entity_poly.pdbx_seq_one_letter_code
_entity_poly.pdbx_strand_id
1 'polypeptide(L)'
;MNVNVCALLAALSLVTFGVNALECNQAIIDSILNSKTCPDNLLQKLHALSPISIAMLHKRAVEDIEDDVDFKCISFQNQPPENKKTNANFTAYFNTGEPRTIQFKQEEVRCGHIIQHYDSGKRYDFYFLNVDKVACYYR
;
A
#
# COMPACT_ATOMS: atom_id res chain seq x y z
N MET A 1 38.58 4.31 0.01
CA MET A 1 37.21 4.09 -0.51
C MET A 1 36.57 2.97 0.29
N ASN A 2 35.56 3.28 1.12
CA ASN A 2 34.49 2.36 1.53
C ASN A 2 33.49 3.14 2.39
N VAL A 3 32.97 4.22 1.82
CA VAL A 3 31.81 4.94 2.31
C VAL A 3 30.67 4.49 1.42
N ASN A 4 30.10 3.30 1.64
CA ASN A 4 28.89 2.89 0.89
C ASN A 4 28.07 1.74 1.48
N VAL A 5 28.37 1.25 2.69
CA VAL A 5 27.53 0.22 3.34
C VAL A 5 26.60 0.85 4.40
N CYS A 6 27.01 1.93 5.07
CA CYS A 6 26.14 2.61 6.05
C CYS A 6 25.06 3.50 5.41
N ALA A 7 25.27 4.00 4.18
CA ALA A 7 24.29 4.85 3.49
C ALA A 7 23.08 4.04 2.96
N LEU A 8 23.29 2.76 2.60
CA LEU A 8 22.21 1.88 2.14
C LEU A 8 21.27 1.46 3.28
N LEU A 9 21.76 1.39 4.53
CA LEU A 9 20.94 1.10 5.71
C LEU A 9 20.28 2.36 6.30
N ALA A 10 20.86 3.55 6.10
CA ALA A 10 20.27 4.81 6.57
C ALA A 10 19.04 5.24 5.73
N ALA A 11 18.95 4.84 4.45
CA ALA A 11 17.72 4.99 3.66
C ALA A 11 16.61 4.00 4.08
N LEU A 12 16.95 2.97 4.86
CA LEU A 12 16.02 1.99 5.44
C LEU A 12 15.48 2.40 6.81
N SER A 13 15.95 3.50 7.38
CA SER A 13 15.59 3.94 8.74
C SER A 13 15.17 5.39 8.74
N LEU A 14 13.90 5.70 8.40
CA LEU A 14 13.19 6.90 8.86
C LEU A 14 11.70 6.92 8.46
N VAL A 15 10.99 5.80 8.61
CA VAL A 15 9.58 5.83 9.02
C VAL A 15 9.33 4.59 9.88
N THR A 16 9.38 4.75 11.21
CA THR A 16 9.11 3.65 12.15
C THR A 16 7.63 3.27 12.25
N PHE A 17 6.76 3.84 11.39
CA PHE A 17 5.35 3.47 11.28
C PHE A 17 4.88 3.67 9.84
N GLY A 18 4.86 2.61 9.03
CA GLY A 18 4.24 2.65 7.70
C GLY A 18 4.74 1.58 6.74
N VAL A 19 3.83 1.10 5.88
CA VAL A 19 4.16 0.28 4.72
C VAL A 19 4.72 1.19 3.62
N ASN A 20 5.91 0.90 3.10
CA ASN A 20 6.46 1.64 1.96
C ASN A 20 5.84 1.11 0.66
N ALA A 21 5.27 2.00 -0.16
CA ALA A 21 4.72 1.70 -1.47
C ALA A 21 5.64 2.21 -2.59
N LEU A 22 6.04 1.33 -3.51
CA LEU A 22 6.89 1.65 -4.66
C LEU A 22 6.14 1.37 -5.98
N GLU A 23 6.41 2.16 -7.02
CA GLU A 23 5.96 1.87 -8.39
C GLU A 23 6.76 0.67 -8.93
N CYS A 24 6.08 -0.40 -9.32
CA CYS A 24 6.76 -1.66 -9.65
C CYS A 24 6.76 -1.94 -11.16
N ASN A 25 7.90 -2.46 -11.64
CA ASN A 25 8.03 -2.96 -13.01
C ASN A 25 7.63 -4.44 -13.10
N GLN A 26 7.46 -4.93 -14.33
CA GLN A 26 7.01 -6.30 -14.58
C GLN A 26 7.91 -7.35 -13.91
N ALA A 27 9.23 -7.14 -13.85
CA ALA A 27 10.15 -8.10 -13.24
C ALA A 27 9.92 -8.26 -11.73
N ILE A 28 9.59 -7.17 -11.02
CA ILE A 28 9.27 -7.24 -9.59
C ILE A 28 7.94 -7.98 -9.37
N ILE A 29 6.94 -7.69 -10.21
CA ILE A 29 5.63 -8.36 -10.17
C ILE A 29 5.81 -9.86 -10.40
N ASP A 30 6.54 -10.24 -11.44
CA ASP A 30 6.80 -11.65 -11.76
C ASP A 30 7.57 -12.34 -10.63
N SER A 31 8.52 -11.65 -9.99
CA SER A 31 9.25 -12.19 -8.85
C SER A 31 8.34 -12.47 -7.65
N ILE A 32 7.39 -11.57 -7.34
CA ILE A 32 6.43 -11.76 -6.25
C ILE A 32 5.47 -12.91 -6.58
N LEU A 33 4.89 -12.89 -7.79
CA LEU A 33 3.91 -13.90 -8.22
C LEU A 33 4.50 -15.31 -8.31
N ASN A 34 5.79 -15.43 -8.63
CA ASN A 34 6.50 -16.71 -8.72
C ASN A 34 7.32 -17.04 -7.46
N SER A 35 7.15 -16.27 -6.37
CA SER A 35 7.85 -16.53 -5.12
C SER A 35 7.46 -17.91 -4.57
N LYS A 36 8.45 -18.71 -4.18
CA LYS A 36 8.23 -19.99 -3.47
C LYS A 36 7.68 -19.78 -2.06
N THR A 37 7.87 -18.58 -1.51
CA THR A 37 7.38 -18.20 -0.18
C THR A 37 6.26 -17.21 -0.39
N CYS A 38 5.04 -17.74 -0.36
CA CYS A 38 3.87 -17.01 -0.75
C CYS A 38 3.15 -16.48 0.49
N PRO A 39 3.03 -15.14 0.66
CA PRO A 39 2.27 -14.62 1.77
C PRO A 39 0.78 -14.89 1.51
N ASP A 40 0.17 -15.65 2.40
CA ASP A 40 -1.25 -15.98 2.43
C ASP A 40 -2.01 -15.11 3.43
N ASN A 41 -3.35 -15.15 3.39
CA ASN A 41 -4.21 -14.49 4.36
C ASN A 41 -3.85 -12.99 4.52
N LEU A 42 -3.52 -12.35 3.41
CA LEU A 42 -3.06 -10.96 3.37
C LEU A 42 -4.12 -10.04 3.94
N LEU A 43 -5.39 -10.24 3.55
CA LEU A 43 -6.49 -9.42 4.04
C LEU A 43 -6.69 -9.57 5.55
N GLN A 44 -6.50 -10.78 6.10
CA GLN A 44 -6.58 -11.00 7.54
C GLN A 44 -5.45 -10.29 8.28
N LYS A 45 -4.23 -10.33 7.72
CA LYS A 45 -3.06 -9.62 8.28
C LYS A 45 -3.24 -8.10 8.19
N LEU A 46 -3.73 -7.58 7.07
CA LEU A 46 -4.04 -6.16 6.89
C LEU A 46 -5.17 -5.69 7.81
N HIS A 47 -6.18 -6.52 8.07
CA HIS A 47 -7.21 -6.27 9.07
C HIS A 47 -6.61 -6.20 10.49
N ALA A 48 -5.76 -7.15 10.87
CA ALA A 48 -5.11 -7.16 12.18
C ALA A 48 -4.17 -5.96 12.40
N LEU A 49 -3.59 -5.43 11.32
CA LEU A 49 -2.76 -4.23 11.34
C LEU A 49 -3.58 -2.93 11.26
N SER A 50 -4.88 -2.99 11.01
CA SER A 50 -5.72 -1.81 10.84
C SER A 50 -6.00 -1.10 12.18
N PRO A 51 -6.00 0.24 12.23
CA PRO A 51 -5.69 1.15 11.12
C PRO A 51 -4.19 1.24 10.82
N ILE A 52 -3.83 1.26 9.53
CA ILE A 52 -2.45 1.43 9.06
C ILE A 52 -2.28 2.86 8.56
N SER A 53 -1.39 3.63 9.18
CA SER A 53 -0.96 4.92 8.61
C SER A 53 0.07 4.67 7.50
N ILE A 54 -0.21 5.19 6.31
CA ILE A 54 0.66 5.11 5.15
C ILE A 54 1.11 6.53 4.81
N ALA A 55 2.42 6.75 4.85
CA ALA A 55 3.03 7.92 4.23
C ALA A 55 3.31 7.57 2.76
N MET A 56 2.63 8.22 1.83
CA MET A 56 2.92 8.01 0.41
C MET A 56 4.25 8.66 0.06
N LEU A 57 5.19 7.87 -0.45
CA LEU A 57 6.50 8.35 -0.90
C LEU A 57 6.47 8.91 -2.33
N HIS A 58 5.38 8.73 -3.08
CA HIS A 58 5.38 9.00 -4.53
C HIS A 58 4.32 10.00 -5.00
N LYS A 59 4.80 11.08 -5.62
CA LYS A 59 4.06 12.23 -6.14
C LYS A 59 2.97 11.87 -7.16
N ARG A 60 3.15 10.85 -7.99
CA ARG A 60 2.21 10.52 -9.08
C ARG A 60 0.84 9.99 -8.65
N ALA A 61 0.76 9.26 -7.54
CA ALA A 61 -0.52 8.79 -7.02
C ALA A 61 -1.24 9.88 -6.20
N VAL A 62 -0.50 10.93 -5.83
CA VAL A 62 -1.02 12.17 -5.26
C VAL A 62 -1.49 13.14 -6.36
N GLU A 63 -0.96 13.03 -7.59
CA GLU A 63 -1.41 13.84 -8.75
C GLU A 63 -2.86 13.54 -9.19
N ASP A 64 -3.45 12.40 -8.81
CA ASP A 64 -4.90 12.11 -8.96
C ASP A 64 -5.76 12.86 -7.91
N ILE A 65 -5.13 13.47 -6.89
CA ILE A 65 -5.74 14.41 -5.95
C ILE A 65 -5.40 15.81 -6.47
N GLU A 66 -6.29 16.41 -7.25
CA GLU A 66 -6.10 17.75 -7.81
C GLU A 66 -5.78 18.79 -6.72
N ASP A 67 -4.89 19.72 -7.09
CA ASP A 67 -4.36 20.89 -6.37
C ASP A 67 -3.23 20.69 -5.33
N ASP A 68 -2.33 21.69 -5.31
CA ASP A 68 -1.11 21.83 -4.51
C ASP A 68 -1.18 21.08 -3.18
N VAL A 69 -0.35 20.05 -3.07
CA VAL A 69 -0.64 18.95 -2.18
C VAL A 69 -0.36 19.31 -0.73
N ASP A 70 -1.39 19.84 -0.08
CA ASP A 70 -1.43 20.01 1.36
C ASP A 70 -1.64 18.69 2.10
N PHE A 71 -1.06 17.60 1.60
CA PHE A 71 -1.25 16.25 2.10
C PHE A 71 -0.35 16.00 3.30
N LYS A 72 -0.91 15.38 4.32
CA LYS A 72 -0.20 14.99 5.53
C LYS A 72 0.06 13.49 5.56
N CYS A 73 -1.01 12.68 5.49
CA CYS A 73 -0.93 11.23 5.52
C CYS A 73 -2.23 10.56 5.07
N ILE A 74 -2.19 9.25 4.86
CA ILE A 74 -3.38 8.42 4.70
C ILE A 74 -3.48 7.45 5.88
N SER A 75 -4.69 7.25 6.40
CA SER A 75 -5.03 6.11 7.25
C SER A 75 -5.82 5.10 6.45
N PHE A 76 -5.39 3.85 6.46
CA PHE A 76 -6.03 2.74 5.77
C PHE A 76 -6.68 1.80 6.79
N GLN A 77 -7.90 1.35 6.51
CA GLN A 77 -8.62 0.44 7.38
C GLN A 77 -9.28 -0.68 6.57
N ASN A 78 -9.02 -1.92 6.98
CA ASN A 78 -9.68 -3.11 6.45
C ASN A 78 -10.69 -3.62 7.47
N GLN A 79 -11.89 -3.93 7.00
CA GLN A 79 -12.85 -4.69 7.78
C GLN A 79 -12.40 -6.16 7.87
N PRO A 80 -12.97 -6.96 8.79
CA PRO A 80 -12.74 -8.40 8.81
C PRO A 80 -13.02 -9.00 7.43
N PRO A 81 -12.10 -9.79 6.85
CA PRO A 81 -12.34 -10.40 5.55
C PRO A 81 -13.36 -11.53 5.64
N GLU A 82 -14.17 -11.65 4.60
CA GLU A 82 -15.02 -12.80 4.34
C GLU A 82 -14.44 -13.55 3.14
N ASN A 83 -13.89 -14.75 3.38
CA ASN A 83 -13.09 -15.49 2.40
C ASN A 83 -11.88 -14.67 1.91
N LYS A 84 -11.79 -14.46 0.60
CA LYS A 84 -10.71 -13.70 -0.05
C LYS A 84 -11.10 -12.25 -0.32
N LYS A 85 -12.14 -11.72 0.35
CA LYS A 85 -12.67 -10.37 0.07
C LYS A 85 -12.83 -9.58 1.36
N THR A 86 -12.63 -8.27 1.31
CA THR A 86 -12.98 -7.37 2.41
C THR A 86 -13.43 -6.01 1.90
N ASN A 87 -14.23 -5.32 2.70
CA ASN A 87 -14.46 -3.89 2.53
C ASN A 87 -13.34 -3.12 3.22
N ALA A 88 -12.88 -2.06 2.58
CA ALA A 88 -11.84 -1.23 3.13
C ALA A 88 -12.13 0.24 2.86
N ASN A 89 -11.47 1.09 3.62
CA ASN A 89 -11.49 2.51 3.37
C ASN A 89 -10.09 3.08 3.56
N PHE A 90 -9.86 4.22 2.94
CA PHE A 90 -8.74 5.07 3.29
C PHE A 90 -9.25 6.47 3.56
N THR A 91 -8.63 7.14 4.52
CA THR A 91 -8.88 8.54 4.84
C THR A 91 -7.61 9.32 4.57
N ALA A 92 -7.66 10.24 3.63
CA ALA A 92 -6.59 11.19 3.35
C ALA A 92 -6.75 12.39 4.30
N TYR A 93 -5.67 12.72 5.02
CA TYR A 93 -5.56 13.87 5.88
C TYR A 93 -4.68 14.93 5.21
N PHE A 94 -5.11 16.17 5.33
CA PHE A 94 -4.45 17.34 4.77
C PHE A 94 -3.95 18.25 5.93
N ASN A 95 -2.96 19.14 5.72
CA ASN A 95 -2.55 20.06 6.80
C ASN A 95 -3.60 21.16 7.05
N THR A 96 -4.46 21.41 6.06
CA THR A 96 -5.58 22.35 6.04
C THR A 96 -6.78 21.67 5.38
N GLY A 97 -7.98 21.97 5.88
CA GLY A 97 -9.23 21.39 5.38
C GLY A 97 -9.61 20.07 6.03
N GLU A 98 -10.78 19.55 5.61
CA GLU A 98 -11.38 18.34 6.16
C GLU A 98 -10.79 17.07 5.54
N PRO A 99 -10.62 15.98 6.32
CA PRO A 99 -10.20 14.69 5.79
C PRO A 99 -11.19 14.15 4.76
N ARG A 100 -10.68 13.43 3.75
CA ARG A 100 -11.51 12.76 2.73
C ARG A 100 -11.41 11.25 2.87
N THR A 101 -12.56 10.60 3.06
CA THR A 101 -12.64 9.14 3.15
C THR A 101 -13.19 8.53 1.86
N ILE A 102 -12.49 7.54 1.33
CA ILE A 102 -12.90 6.78 0.15
C ILE A 102 -13.07 5.31 0.55
N GLN A 103 -14.20 4.73 0.16
CA GLN A 103 -14.50 3.31 0.35
C GLN A 103 -14.17 2.53 -0.92
N PHE A 104 -13.73 1.29 -0.75
CA PHE A 104 -13.43 0.36 -1.84
C PHE A 104 -13.49 -1.07 -1.32
N LYS A 105 -13.47 -2.03 -2.24
CA LYS A 105 -13.41 -3.46 -1.95
C LYS A 105 -12.04 -4.00 -2.29
N GLN A 106 -11.57 -4.98 -1.54
CA GLN A 106 -10.35 -5.71 -1.83
C GLN A 106 -10.63 -7.18 -2.09
N GLU A 107 -9.87 -7.77 -3.01
CA GLU A 107 -9.86 -9.21 -3.27
C GLU A 107 -8.42 -9.74 -3.32
N GLU A 108 -8.13 -10.74 -2.48
CA GLU A 108 -6.88 -11.51 -2.54
C GLU A 108 -7.00 -12.55 -3.65
N VAL A 109 -6.24 -12.36 -4.74
CA VAL A 109 -6.36 -13.21 -5.93
C VAL A 109 -5.46 -14.43 -5.78
N ARG A 110 -4.17 -14.15 -5.58
CA ARG A 110 -3.08 -15.12 -5.51
C ARG A 110 -1.88 -14.46 -4.87
N CYS A 111 -0.77 -15.17 -4.83
CA CYS A 111 0.46 -14.80 -4.14
C CYS A 111 0.81 -13.32 -4.02
N GLY A 112 0.66 -12.75 -2.81
CA GLY A 112 0.93 -11.33 -2.56
C GLY A 112 -0.02 -10.36 -3.28
N HIS A 113 -0.92 -10.83 -4.14
CA HIS A 113 -1.67 -10.04 -5.10
C HIS A 113 -3.07 -9.72 -4.59
N ILE A 114 -3.31 -8.45 -4.34
CA ILE A 114 -4.61 -7.88 -3.98
C ILE A 114 -5.09 -6.98 -5.10
N ILE A 115 -6.34 -7.14 -5.51
CA ILE A 115 -7.04 -6.19 -6.36
C ILE A 115 -7.89 -5.28 -5.48
N GLN A 116 -7.86 -3.97 -5.74
CA GLN A 116 -8.77 -2.99 -5.17
C GLN A 116 -9.79 -2.54 -6.21
N HIS A 117 -11.06 -2.49 -5.82
CA HIS A 117 -12.19 -2.05 -6.64
C HIS A 117 -12.86 -0.83 -6.00
N TYR A 118 -12.80 0.30 -6.70
CA TYR A 118 -13.40 1.55 -6.26
C TYR A 118 -14.79 1.74 -6.89
N ASP A 119 -15.67 2.48 -6.22
CA ASP A 119 -17.03 2.76 -6.72
C ASP A 119 -17.03 3.54 -8.05
N SER A 120 -15.93 4.26 -8.35
CA SER A 120 -15.70 4.91 -9.64
C SER A 120 -15.47 3.94 -10.81
N GLY A 121 -15.43 2.63 -10.56
CA GLY A 121 -15.07 1.60 -11.52
C GLY A 121 -13.56 1.45 -11.73
N LYS A 122 -12.74 2.28 -11.07
CA LYS A 122 -11.28 2.13 -11.09
C LYS A 122 -10.85 0.85 -10.38
N ARG A 123 -9.86 0.17 -10.96
CA ARG A 123 -9.21 -1.03 -10.43
C ARG A 123 -7.73 -0.74 -10.23
N TYR A 124 -7.16 -1.23 -9.14
CA TYR A 124 -5.74 -1.16 -8.86
C TYR A 124 -5.21 -2.50 -8.36
N ASP A 125 -4.02 -2.88 -8.78
CA ASP A 125 -3.39 -4.15 -8.43
C ASP A 125 -2.19 -3.88 -7.49
N PHE A 126 -2.20 -4.51 -6.32
CA PHE A 126 -1.17 -4.41 -5.30
C PHE A 126 -0.46 -5.75 -5.13
N TYR A 127 0.86 -5.73 -5.04
CA TYR A 127 1.71 -6.90 -4.88
C TYR A 127 2.54 -6.77 -3.61
N PHE A 128 2.27 -7.60 -2.61
CA PHE A 128 2.96 -7.60 -1.33
C PHE A 128 4.11 -8.60 -1.37
N LEU A 129 5.33 -8.09 -1.24
CA LEU A 129 6.49 -8.93 -0.94
C LEU A 129 6.50 -9.29 0.55
N ASN A 130 6.16 -8.33 1.42
CA ASN A 130 5.99 -8.56 2.84
C ASN A 130 4.96 -7.60 3.47
N VAL A 131 3.96 -8.16 4.15
CA VAL A 131 2.73 -7.47 4.60
C VAL A 131 3.00 -6.35 5.60
N ASP A 132 4.05 -6.47 6.41
CA ASP A 132 4.40 -5.52 7.47
C ASP A 132 5.46 -4.47 7.05
N LYS A 133 6.02 -4.57 5.83
CA LYS A 133 7.20 -3.76 5.44
C LYS A 133 7.12 -3.13 4.06
N VAL A 134 6.79 -3.90 3.02
CA VAL A 134 6.94 -3.46 1.62
C VAL A 134 5.79 -3.96 0.77
N ALA A 135 5.09 -3.00 0.15
CA ALA A 135 4.09 -3.24 -0.87
C ALA A 135 4.52 -2.60 -2.20
N CYS A 136 4.23 -3.29 -3.29
CA CYS A 136 4.30 -2.77 -4.65
C CYS A 136 2.90 -2.41 -5.13
N TYR A 137 2.76 -1.35 -5.92
CA TYR A 137 1.54 -1.07 -6.66
C TYR A 137 1.80 -1.10 -8.17
N TYR A 138 0.79 -1.54 -8.93
CA TYR A 138 0.77 -1.51 -10.39
C TYR A 138 -0.64 -1.11 -10.86
N ARG A 139 -0.69 -0.30 -11.93
CA ARG A 139 -1.94 0.22 -12.49
C ARG A 139 -2.41 -0.63 -13.66
#